data_AF-A0A661FYX1-F1
#
_entry.id   AF-A0A661FYX1-F1
#
_cell.length_a   1.000
_cell.length_b   1.000
_cell.length_c   1.000
_cell.angle_alpha   90.00
_cell.angle_beta   90.00
_cell.angle_gamma   90.00
#
_symmetry.space_group_name_H-M   'P 1'
#
loop_
_entity.id
_entity.type
_entity.pdbx_description
1 polymer ?
#
loop_
_entity_poly.entity_id
_entity_poly.type
_entity_poly.pdbx_seq_one_letter_code
_entity_poly.pdbx_strand_id
1 'polypeptide(L)'
;MNQLASQAGTYATERVERIFAQFKSATVDPAEFDHEAHVLVAWRYLQDDDLLPAIQKYSEALRALTVKLGVAGKYHETITWFYMIAVSERIDGKRNADWPGFKAANADLFARKPSLIQRYYSSAQLMSENARRVFVLPDMAA
;
A
#
# COMPACT_ATOMS: atom_id res chain seq x y z
N MET A 1 -17.16 -26.07 -10.75
CA MET A 1 -16.77 -24.72 -10.28
C MET A 1 -18.06 -23.98 -9.88
N ASN A 2 -18.16 -23.51 -8.65
CA ASN A 2 -19.43 -23.10 -8.01
C ASN A 2 -19.73 -21.60 -8.24
N GLN A 3 -21.00 -21.26 -8.49
CA GLN A 3 -21.50 -19.90 -8.78
C GLN A 3 -21.16 -18.88 -7.66
N LEU A 4 -21.08 -19.34 -6.41
CA LEU A 4 -20.67 -18.54 -5.26
C LEU A 4 -19.20 -18.10 -5.30
N ALA A 5 -18.30 -18.96 -5.76
CA ALA A 5 -16.88 -18.65 -5.89
C ALA A 5 -16.63 -17.64 -7.03
N SER A 6 -17.41 -17.77 -8.12
CA SER A 6 -17.40 -16.81 -9.22
C SER A 6 -17.86 -15.42 -8.76
N GLN A 7 -18.93 -15.35 -7.98
CA GLN A 7 -19.50 -14.08 -7.52
C GLN A 7 -18.59 -13.38 -6.49
N ALA A 8 -17.99 -14.13 -5.57
CA ALA A 8 -17.02 -13.61 -4.59
C ALA A 8 -15.76 -13.03 -5.28
N GLY A 9 -15.26 -13.70 -6.33
CA GLY A 9 -14.15 -13.20 -7.15
C GLY A 9 -14.51 -11.89 -7.86
N THR A 10 -15.70 -11.79 -8.47
CA THR A 10 -16.17 -10.55 -9.12
C THR A 10 -16.26 -9.38 -8.14
N TYR A 11 -16.85 -9.57 -6.95
CA TYR A 11 -16.95 -8.50 -5.95
C TYR A 11 -15.59 -8.01 -5.46
N ALA A 12 -14.63 -8.92 -5.30
CA ALA A 12 -13.28 -8.55 -4.91
C ALA A 12 -12.60 -7.68 -5.97
N THR A 13 -12.70 -8.07 -7.24
CA THR A 13 -12.16 -7.28 -8.37
C THR A 13 -12.83 -5.91 -8.48
N GLU A 14 -14.17 -5.84 -8.40
CA GLU A 14 -14.87 -4.56 -8.44
C GLU A 14 -14.47 -3.65 -7.28
N ARG A 15 -14.30 -4.20 -6.07
CA ARG A 15 -13.81 -3.43 -4.92
C ARG A 15 -12.42 -2.86 -5.18
N VAL A 16 -11.51 -3.66 -5.73
CA VAL A 16 -10.16 -3.22 -6.08
C VAL A 16 -10.22 -2.04 -7.04
N GLU A 17 -10.92 -2.20 -8.16
CA GLU A 17 -10.97 -1.17 -9.21
C GLU A 17 -11.67 0.11 -8.72
N ARG A 18 -12.71 0.00 -7.89
CA ARG A 18 -13.36 1.17 -7.28
C ARG A 18 -12.40 1.97 -6.40
N ILE A 19 -11.71 1.30 -5.46
CA ILE A 19 -10.76 1.97 -4.55
C ILE A 19 -9.60 2.59 -5.35
N PHE A 20 -9.09 1.85 -6.34
CA PHE A 20 -8.01 2.32 -7.19
C PHE A 20 -8.41 3.55 -8.01
N ALA A 21 -9.60 3.55 -8.61
CA ALA A 21 -10.13 4.69 -9.35
C ALA A 21 -10.30 5.92 -8.43
N GLN A 22 -10.92 5.74 -7.26
CA GLN A 22 -11.12 6.81 -6.28
C GLN A 22 -9.79 7.39 -5.79
N PHE A 23 -8.77 6.55 -5.58
CA PHE A 23 -7.44 7.00 -5.18
C PHE A 23 -6.82 7.87 -6.27
N LYS A 24 -6.85 7.42 -7.52
CA LYS A 24 -6.31 8.15 -8.68
C LYS A 24 -7.02 9.49 -8.92
N SER A 25 -8.32 9.58 -8.67
CA SER A 25 -9.09 10.84 -8.77
C SER A 25 -9.04 11.70 -7.50
N ALA A 26 -8.33 11.25 -6.46
CA ALA A 26 -8.33 11.87 -5.15
C ALA A 26 -9.75 12.10 -4.58
N THR A 27 -10.63 11.12 -4.74
CA THR A 27 -12.03 11.11 -4.25
C THR A 27 -12.31 9.99 -3.27
N VAL A 28 -11.28 9.37 -2.69
CA VAL A 28 -11.46 8.42 -1.59
C VAL A 28 -12.08 9.10 -0.38
N ASP A 29 -12.95 8.39 0.34
CA ASP A 29 -13.33 8.80 1.68
C ASP A 29 -12.12 8.59 2.61
N PRO A 30 -11.60 9.65 3.28
CA PRO A 30 -10.50 9.51 4.22
C PRO A 30 -10.78 8.53 5.38
N ALA A 31 -12.05 8.31 5.74
CA ALA A 31 -12.44 7.36 6.77
C ALA A 31 -12.33 5.90 6.28
N GLU A 32 -12.42 5.67 4.97
CA GLU A 32 -12.35 4.35 4.33
C GLU A 32 -10.96 4.05 3.74
N PHE A 33 -10.09 5.05 3.64
CA PHE A 33 -8.72 4.91 3.14
C PHE A 33 -7.74 4.49 4.24
N ASP A 34 -7.98 3.31 4.81
CA ASP A 34 -7.17 2.73 5.88
C ASP A 34 -5.91 2.01 5.35
N HIS A 35 -5.14 1.39 6.25
CA HIS A 35 -3.92 0.66 5.91
C HIS A 35 -4.16 -0.45 4.86
N GLU A 36 -5.29 -1.14 4.91
CA GLU A 36 -5.62 -2.16 3.93
C GLU A 36 -5.84 -1.53 2.54
N ALA A 37 -6.56 -0.41 2.47
CA ALA A 37 -6.75 0.32 1.22
C ALA A 37 -5.41 0.81 0.64
N HIS A 38 -4.48 1.28 1.48
CA HIS A 38 -3.12 1.64 1.07
C HIS A 38 -2.37 0.47 0.41
N VAL A 39 -2.38 -0.71 1.05
CA VAL A 39 -1.72 -1.93 0.53
C VAL A 39 -2.43 -2.44 -0.73
N LEU A 40 -3.75 -2.35 -0.82
CA LEU A 40 -4.53 -2.72 -1.99
C LEU A 40 -4.13 -1.87 -3.21
N VAL A 41 -4.05 -0.55 -3.04
CA VAL A 41 -3.64 0.35 -4.13
C VAL A 41 -2.20 0.08 -4.56
N ALA A 42 -1.29 -0.16 -3.60
CA ALA A 42 0.10 -0.54 -3.87
C ALA A 42 0.16 -1.84 -4.70
N TRP A 43 -0.53 -2.88 -4.24
CA TRP A 43 -0.64 -4.16 -4.92
C TRP A 43 -1.19 -4.00 -6.34
N ARG A 44 -2.21 -3.15 -6.52
CA ARG A 44 -2.83 -2.90 -7.82
C ARG A 44 -1.90 -2.18 -8.79
N TYR A 45 -1.15 -1.16 -8.37
CA TYR A 45 -0.11 -0.54 -9.21
C TYR A 45 0.92 -1.58 -9.65
N LEU A 46 1.39 -2.41 -8.72
CA LEU A 46 2.42 -3.42 -8.96
C LEU A 46 1.97 -4.62 -9.80
N GLN A 47 0.67 -4.74 -10.11
CA GLN A 47 0.21 -5.69 -11.13
C GLN A 47 0.61 -5.25 -12.54
N ASP A 48 0.60 -3.94 -12.82
CA ASP A 48 0.79 -3.37 -14.17
C ASP A 48 2.18 -2.74 -14.35
N ASP A 49 2.80 -2.29 -13.26
CA ASP A 49 4.05 -1.55 -13.28
C ASP A 49 5.21 -2.33 -12.64
N ASP A 50 6.44 -1.97 -12.99
CA ASP A 50 7.63 -2.30 -12.22
C ASP A 50 7.72 -1.44 -10.95
N LEU A 51 8.55 -1.86 -9.99
CA LEU A 51 8.65 -1.25 -8.66
C LEU A 51 8.88 0.27 -8.69
N LEU A 52 9.87 0.75 -9.45
CA LEU A 52 10.23 2.18 -9.43
C LEU A 52 9.12 3.07 -10.04
N PRO A 53 8.56 2.77 -11.23
CA PRO A 53 7.38 3.49 -11.72
C PRO A 53 6.18 3.44 -10.78
N ALA A 54 5.92 2.29 -10.14
CA ALA A 54 4.82 2.14 -9.19
C ALA A 54 5.00 3.04 -7.96
N ILE A 55 6.21 3.09 -7.38
CA ILE A 55 6.54 3.97 -6.24
C ILE A 55 6.30 5.43 -6.61
N GLN A 56 6.75 5.85 -7.79
CA GLN A 56 6.58 7.23 -8.26
C GLN A 56 5.10 7.59 -8.36
N LYS A 57 4.32 6.81 -9.12
CA LYS A 57 2.88 7.07 -9.34
C LYS A 57 2.09 7.07 -8.03
N TYR A 58 2.38 6.12 -7.14
CA TYR A 58 1.72 6.03 -5.84
C TYR A 58 2.04 7.25 -4.96
N SER A 59 3.31 7.61 -4.89
CA SER A 59 3.77 8.74 -4.05
C SER A 59 3.20 10.07 -4.53
N GLU A 60 3.19 10.31 -5.84
CA GLU A 60 2.59 11.52 -6.44
C GLU A 60 1.09 11.60 -6.14
N ALA A 61 0.35 10.51 -6.36
CA ALA A 61 -1.09 10.46 -6.10
C ALA A 61 -1.41 10.64 -4.60
N LEU A 62 -0.64 10.01 -3.70
CA LEU A 62 -0.86 10.13 -2.26
C LEU A 62 -0.53 11.55 -1.75
N ARG A 63 0.52 12.19 -2.28
CA ARG A 63 0.83 13.59 -1.99
C ARG A 63 -0.30 14.51 -2.45
N ALA A 64 -0.78 14.35 -3.68
CA ALA A 64 -1.91 15.13 -4.21
C ALA A 64 -3.18 14.94 -3.36
N LEU A 65 -3.49 13.71 -2.97
CA LEU A 65 -4.61 13.39 -2.10
C LEU A 65 -4.49 14.08 -0.74
N THR A 66 -3.35 13.96 -0.06
CA THR A 66 -3.15 14.58 1.27
C THR A 66 -3.21 16.11 1.21
N VAL A 67 -2.72 16.73 0.13
CA VAL A 67 -2.87 18.17 -0.12
C VAL A 67 -4.34 18.56 -0.30
N LYS A 68 -5.08 17.84 -1.16
CA LYS A 68 -6.51 18.09 -1.42
C LYS A 68 -7.36 17.98 -0.14
N LEU A 69 -6.99 17.07 0.75
CA LEU A 69 -7.65 16.84 2.04
C LEU A 69 -7.20 17.82 3.15
N GLY A 70 -6.29 18.76 2.87
CA GLY A 70 -5.78 19.71 3.87
C GLY A 70 -4.89 19.09 4.94
N VAL A 71 -4.36 17.87 4.69
CA VAL A 71 -3.56 17.09 5.64
C VAL A 71 -2.23 16.67 5.04
N ALA A 72 -1.58 17.56 4.27
CA ALA A 72 -0.30 17.29 3.60
C ALA A 72 0.77 16.68 4.54
N GLY A 73 0.79 17.08 5.81
CA GLY A 73 1.70 16.56 6.83
C GLY A 73 1.50 15.07 7.17
N LYS A 74 0.41 14.43 6.74
CA LYS A 74 0.19 12.98 6.92
C LYS A 74 1.02 12.13 5.96
N TYR A 75 1.48 12.68 4.84
CA TYR A 75 2.38 11.95 3.94
C TYR A 75 3.69 11.61 4.64
N HIS A 76 4.22 10.41 4.39
CA HIS A 76 5.46 9.92 4.97
C HIS A 76 6.22 9.05 3.98
N GLU A 77 7.29 9.59 3.39
CA GLU A 77 8.05 8.94 2.29
C GLU A 77 8.52 7.54 2.67
N THR A 78 9.21 7.40 3.82
CA THR A 78 9.80 6.11 4.20
C THR A 78 8.74 5.01 4.42
N ILE A 79 7.62 5.31 5.07
CA ILE A 79 6.53 4.35 5.26
C ILE A 79 5.91 3.97 3.92
N THR A 80 5.64 4.95 3.07
CA THR A 80 5.07 4.71 1.73
C THR A 80 5.98 3.79 0.91
N TRP A 81 7.27 4.12 0.81
CA TRP A 81 8.23 3.31 0.05
C TRP A 81 8.42 1.93 0.65
N PHE A 82 8.53 1.82 1.97
CA PHE A 82 8.67 0.53 2.65
C PHE A 82 7.56 -0.45 2.26
N TYR A 83 6.30 -0.01 2.31
CA TYR A 83 5.18 -0.88 1.94
C TYR A 83 5.12 -1.18 0.44
N MET A 84 5.48 -0.23 -0.43
CA MET A 84 5.59 -0.50 -1.87
C MET A 84 6.65 -1.58 -2.16
N ILE A 85 7.82 -1.49 -1.53
CA ILE A 85 8.90 -2.47 -1.66
C ILE A 85 8.45 -3.84 -1.12
N ALA A 86 7.89 -3.86 0.10
CA ALA A 86 7.42 -5.10 0.73
C ALA A 86 6.32 -5.80 -0.10
N VAL A 87 5.39 -5.05 -0.69
CA VAL A 87 4.36 -5.61 -1.58
C VAL A 87 4.99 -6.14 -2.86
N SER A 88 5.94 -5.42 -3.46
CA SER A 88 6.62 -5.85 -4.69
C SER A 88 7.38 -7.15 -4.51
N GLU A 89 8.11 -7.30 -3.40
CA GLU A 89 8.81 -8.54 -3.04
C GLU A 89 7.85 -9.75 -3.00
N ARG A 90 6.61 -9.55 -2.55
CA ARG A 90 5.60 -10.61 -2.40
C ARG A 90 4.83 -10.92 -3.68
N ILE A 91 4.91 -10.03 -4.67
CA ILE A 91 4.31 -10.21 -5.99
C ILE A 91 5.29 -10.94 -6.93
N ASP A 92 6.61 -10.86 -6.68
CA ASP A 92 7.62 -11.45 -7.56
C ASP A 92 7.40 -12.96 -7.75
N GLY A 93 7.32 -13.39 -9.01
CA GLY A 93 6.96 -14.75 -9.42
C GLY A 93 5.48 -15.15 -9.31
N LYS A 94 4.57 -14.26 -8.87
CA LYS A 94 3.13 -14.53 -8.65
C LYS A 94 2.18 -13.43 -9.13
N ARG A 95 2.58 -12.59 -10.09
CA ARG A 95 1.63 -11.79 -10.89
C ARG A 95 0.53 -12.76 -11.37
N ASN A 96 -0.74 -12.51 -11.05
CA ASN A 96 -1.95 -13.33 -11.29
C ASN A 96 -2.70 -13.86 -10.05
N ALA A 97 -2.20 -13.67 -8.81
CA ALA A 97 -3.05 -13.91 -7.63
C ALA A 97 -4.16 -12.85 -7.57
N ASP A 98 -5.37 -13.21 -7.14
CA ASP A 98 -6.41 -12.22 -6.84
C ASP A 98 -6.12 -11.50 -5.51
N TRP A 99 -6.77 -10.36 -5.28
CA TRP A 99 -6.57 -9.59 -4.05
C TRP A 99 -6.85 -10.42 -2.78
N PRO A 100 -7.95 -11.19 -2.67
CA PRO A 100 -8.20 -12.05 -1.51
C PRO A 100 -7.07 -13.06 -1.24
N GLY A 101 -6.57 -13.74 -2.28
CA GLY A 101 -5.46 -14.68 -2.17
C GLY A 101 -4.17 -14.01 -1.75
N PHE A 102 -3.84 -12.85 -2.35
CA PHE A 102 -2.68 -12.06 -1.95
C PHE A 102 -2.75 -11.64 -0.47
N LYS A 103 -3.89 -11.11 -0.04
CA LYS A 103 -4.12 -10.67 1.34
C LYS A 103 -3.97 -11.83 2.32
N ALA A 104 -4.58 -12.99 2.02
CA ALA A 104 -4.52 -14.17 2.88
C ALA A 104 -3.09 -14.73 3.02
N ALA A 105 -2.31 -14.71 1.94
CA ALA A 105 -0.92 -15.19 1.95
C ALA A 105 0.06 -14.23 2.66
N ASN A 106 -0.33 -12.99 2.93
CA ASN A 106 0.55 -11.91 3.39
C ASN A 106 -0.01 -11.17 4.62
N ALA A 107 -0.57 -11.92 5.57
CA ALA A 107 -1.26 -11.37 6.74
C ALA A 107 -0.41 -10.41 7.58
N ASP A 108 0.91 -10.58 7.59
CA ASP A 108 1.86 -9.72 8.31
C ASP A 108 1.98 -8.30 7.72
N LEU A 109 1.64 -8.08 6.44
CA LEU A 109 1.51 -6.71 5.88
C LEU A 109 0.47 -5.90 6.64
N PHE A 110 -0.55 -6.54 7.21
CA PHE A 110 -1.70 -5.91 7.84
C PHE A 110 -1.63 -5.91 9.37
N ALA A 111 -0.58 -6.50 9.96
CA ALA A 111 -0.39 -6.54 11.39
C ALA A 111 -0.25 -5.12 11.96
N ARG A 112 -0.98 -4.81 13.04
CA ARG A 112 -0.95 -3.49 13.68
C ARG A 112 0.14 -3.35 14.73
N LYS A 113 0.41 -4.39 15.53
CA LYS A 113 1.44 -4.38 16.59
C LYS A 113 2.02 -5.79 16.83
N PRO A 114 3.35 -5.98 16.68
CA PRO A 114 4.25 -5.09 15.93
C PRO A 114 3.84 -5.08 14.46
N SER A 115 3.77 -3.90 13.84
CA SER A 115 3.60 -3.79 12.38
C SER A 115 4.87 -4.24 11.67
N LEU A 116 4.76 -4.69 10.42
CA LEU A 116 5.90 -5.18 9.65
C LEU A 116 7.10 -4.21 9.64
N ILE A 117 6.86 -2.91 9.46
CA ILE A 117 7.93 -1.90 9.40
C ILE A 117 8.73 -1.79 10.70
N GLN A 118 8.13 -2.10 11.85
CA GLN A 118 8.78 -2.03 13.16
C GLN A 118 9.79 -3.16 13.40
N ARG A 119 9.91 -4.12 12.47
CA ARG A 119 11.01 -5.10 12.46
C ARG A 119 12.30 -4.51 11.91
N TYR A 120 12.19 -3.48 11.09
CA TYR A 120 13.31 -2.90 10.33
C TYR A 120 13.68 -1.50 10.81
N TYR A 121 12.70 -0.75 11.34
CA TYR A 121 12.90 0.63 11.77
C TYR A 121 12.58 0.82 13.25
N SER A 122 13.46 1.56 13.92
CA SER A 122 13.17 2.07 15.25
C SER A 122 12.09 3.15 15.19
N SER A 123 11.40 3.35 16.31
CA SER A 123 10.45 4.46 16.43
C SER A 123 11.15 5.82 16.27
N ALA A 124 12.40 5.95 16.71
CA ALA A 124 13.16 7.19 16.58
C ALA A 124 13.42 7.54 15.11
N GLN A 125 13.80 6.55 14.28
CA GLN A 125 14.03 6.76 12.86
C GLN A 125 12.73 7.12 12.12
N LEU A 126 11.63 6.39 12.38
CA LEU A 126 10.32 6.67 11.76
C LEU A 126 9.73 8.01 12.19
N MET A 127 10.03 8.50 13.40
CA MET A 127 9.53 9.80 13.87
C MET A 127 10.39 10.98 13.41
N SER A 128 11.48 10.74 12.69
CA SER A 128 12.35 11.80 12.19
C SER A 128 11.73 12.57 11.01
N GLU A 129 11.96 13.89 10.97
CA GLU A 129 11.56 14.73 9.83
C GLU A 129 12.22 14.27 8.52
N ASN A 130 13.43 13.69 8.60
CA ASN A 130 14.12 13.17 7.43
C ASN A 130 13.37 11.97 6.84
N ALA A 131 13.01 10.97 7.66
CA ALA A 131 12.27 9.79 7.20
C ALA A 131 10.88 10.13 6.63
N ARG A 132 10.27 11.22 7.10
CA ARG A 132 9.01 11.73 6.54
C ARG A 132 9.18 12.32 5.13
N ARG A 133 10.31 12.97 4.85
CA ARG A 133 10.55 13.73 3.61
C ARG A 133 11.28 12.95 2.52
N VAL A 134 12.19 12.06 2.91
CA VAL A 134 12.98 11.22 2.01
C VAL A 134 12.96 9.78 2.50
N PHE A 135 13.16 8.83 1.58
CA PHE A 135 13.35 7.44 1.95
C PHE A 135 14.70 7.30 2.65
N VAL A 136 14.69 6.79 3.87
CA VAL A 136 15.90 6.44 4.63
C VAL A 136 15.98 4.93 4.81
N LEU A 137 17.20 4.39 4.90
CA LEU A 137 17.39 2.95 5.11
C LEU A 137 16.97 2.52 6.53
N PRO A 138 16.62 1.23 6.71
CA PRO A 138 16.41 0.60 8.02
C PRO A 138 17.58 0.84 8.99
N ASP A 139 17.28 1.08 10.26
CA ASP A 139 18.27 1.28 11.33
C ASP A 139 18.31 0.13 12.36
N MET A 140 17.43 -0.86 12.21
CA MET A 140 17.44 -2.08 13.03
C MET A 140 17.93 -3.27 12.21
N ALA A 141 18.61 -4.21 12.87
CA ALA A 141 18.87 -5.53 12.30
C ALA A 141 17.53 -6.27 12.18
N ALA A 142 17.22 -6.71 10.96
CA ALA A 142 16.03 -7.50 10.65
C ALA A 142 16.08 -8.90 11.27
#